data_AF-A0A7R8WZ45-F1
#
_entry.id   AF-A0A7R8WZ45-F1
#
_cell.length_a   1.000
_cell.length_b   1.000
_cell.length_c   1.000
_cell.angle_alpha   90.00
_cell.angle_beta   90.00
_cell.angle_gamma   90.00
#
_symmetry.space_group_name_H-M   'P 1'
#
loop_
_entity.id
_entity.type
_entity.pdbx_description
1 polymer ?
#
loop_
_entity_poly.entity_id
_entity_poly.type
_entity_poly.pdbx_seq_one_letter_code
_entity_poly.pdbx_strand_id
1 'polypeptide(L)' 'MACHMRIAGEHAKFGQPEVNLGLIPGYGGTQRLVQLVGKGKALELLLTADMIRAEEAHRLGLVNHVVPS' A
#
# COMPACT_ATOMS: atom_id res chain seq x y z
N MET A 1 5.13 4.47 3.70
CA MET A 1 4.63 3.83 4.95
C MET A 1 5.42 4.20 6.21
N ALA A 2 6.36 5.15 6.18
CA ALA A 2 7.13 5.52 7.38
C ALA A 2 6.39 6.48 8.33
N CYS A 3 5.32 7.14 7.86
CA CYS A 3 4.54 8.07 8.67
C CYS A 3 3.61 7.33 9.65
N HIS A 4 3.47 7.86 10.86
CA HIS A 4 2.53 7.37 11.89
C HIS A 4 1.07 7.50 11.45
N MET A 5 0.72 8.59 10.78
CA MET A 5 -0.61 8.84 10.21
C MET A 5 -0.51 9.07 8.70
N ARG A 6 -1.52 8.60 7.96
CA ARG A 6 -1.60 8.68 6.49
C ARG A 6 -3.01 9.10 6.07
N ILE A 7 -3.12 10.23 5.37
CA ILE A 7 -4.37 10.76 4.79
C ILE A 7 -4.19 10.77 3.28
N ALA A 8 -5.20 10.31 2.54
CA ALA A 8 -5.16 10.19 1.10
C ALA A 8 -6.27 11.01 0.43
N GLY A 9 -5.98 11.60 -0.74
CA GLY A 9 -7.03 12.09 -1.63
C GLY A 9 -7.81 10.93 -2.26
N GLU A 10 -9.09 11.15 -2.61
CA GLU A 10 -9.97 10.11 -3.16
C GLU A 10 -9.50 9.50 -4.49
N HIS A 11 -8.65 10.23 -5.23
CA HIS A 11 -8.05 9.76 -6.48
C HIS A 11 -6.67 9.10 -6.33
N ALA A 12 -6.12 9.01 -5.12
CA ALA A 12 -4.83 8.39 -4.88
C ALA A 12 -4.81 6.88 -5.19
N LYS A 13 -3.65 6.39 -5.63
CA LYS A 13 -3.38 4.96 -5.90
C LYS A 13 -2.15 4.50 -5.10
N PHE A 14 -2.17 3.26 -4.62
CA PHE A 14 -1.13 2.69 -3.77
C PHE A 14 -0.69 1.32 -4.28
N GLY A 15 0.62 1.03 -4.22
CA GLY A 15 1.19 -0.26 -4.60
C GLY A 15 2.72 -0.27 -4.48
N GLN A 16 3.34 -1.40 -4.81
CA GLN A 16 4.79 -1.60 -4.83
C GLN A 16 5.18 -2.26 -6.18
N PRO A 17 5.42 -1.44 -7.23
CA PRO A 17 5.58 -1.94 -8.60
C PRO A 17 6.98 -2.51 -8.91
N GLU A 18 7.89 -2.58 -7.94
CA GLU A 18 9.29 -2.96 -8.13
C GLU A 18 9.47 -4.34 -8.75
N VAL A 19 8.56 -5.28 -8.49
CA VAL A 19 8.63 -6.64 -9.05
C VAL A 19 8.45 -6.67 -10.56
N ASN A 20 7.79 -5.67 -11.16
CA ASN A 20 7.72 -5.52 -12.61
C ASN A 20 9.10 -5.24 -13.24
N LEU A 21 10.07 -4.79 -12.44
CA LEU A 21 11.46 -4.57 -12.84
C LEU A 21 12.38 -5.71 -12.39
N GLY A 22 11.84 -6.81 -11.85
CA GLY A 22 12.62 -7.90 -11.26
C GLY A 22 13.26 -7.55 -9.91
N LEU A 23 12.76 -6.50 -9.24
CA LEU A 23 13.29 -6.02 -7.97
C LEU A 23 12.33 -6.30 -6.81
N ILE A 24 12.88 -6.50 -5.62
CA ILE A 24 12.08 -6.57 -4.39
C ILE A 24 11.77 -5.15 -3.89
N PRO A 25 10.57 -4.88 -3.35
CA PRO A 25 10.25 -3.58 -2.76
C PRO A 25 11.19 -3.19 -1.62
N GLY A 26 11.81 -2.02 -1.76
CA GLY A 26 12.84 -1.49 -0.86
C GLY A 26 12.30 -0.65 0.29
N TYR A 27 13.19 0.01 1.03
CA TYR A 27 12.87 1.03 2.06
C TYR A 27 11.85 0.59 3.12
N GLY A 28 11.84 -0.70 3.47
CA GLY A 28 10.89 -1.25 4.45
C GLY A 28 9.52 -1.60 3.87
N GLY A 29 9.37 -1.63 2.54
CA GLY A 29 8.12 -1.92 1.84
C GLY A 29 7.52 -3.26 2.22
N THR A 30 8.35 -4.31 2.15
CA THR A 30 7.96 -5.69 2.49
C THR A 30 7.64 -5.88 3.96
N GLN A 31 8.25 -5.10 4.85
CA GLN A 31 8.05 -5.19 6.31
C GLN A 31 6.82 -4.40 6.75
N ARG A 32 6.74 -3.12 6.36
CA ARG A 32 5.69 -2.21 6.84
C ARG A 32 4.35 -2.50 6.19
N LEU A 33 4.31 -2.93 4.92
CA LEU A 33 3.04 -3.25 4.27
C LEU A 33 2.34 -4.42 4.99
N VAL A 34 3.10 -5.47 5.31
CA VAL A 34 2.59 -6.64 6.07
C VAL A 34 2.01 -6.23 7.43
N GLN A 35 2.65 -5.29 8.13
CA GLN A 35 2.17 -4.77 9.42
C GLN A 35 0.89 -3.93 9.29
N LEU A 36 0.71 -3.25 8.16
CA LEU A 36 -0.41 -2.33 7.96
C LEU A 36 -1.66 -3.02 7.39
N VAL A 37 -1.52 -3.93 6.43
CA VAL A 37 -2.66 -4.56 5.73
C VAL A 37 -2.80 -6.06 5.97
N GLY A 38 -1.95 -6.62 6.84
CA GLY A 38 -1.88 -8.05 7.10
C GLY A 38 -1.10 -8.83 6.04
N LYS A 39 -0.59 -10.01 6.43
CA LYS A 39 0.34 -10.81 5.60
C LYS A 39 -0.26 -11.26 4.27
N GLY A 40 -1.49 -11.76 4.26
CA GLY A 40 -2.13 -12.30 3.05
C GLY A 40 -2.26 -11.24 1.97
N LYS A 41 -2.91 -10.12 2.30
CA LYS A 41 -3.12 -9.03 1.34
C LYS A 41 -1.82 -8.32 0.96
N ALA A 42 -0.87 -8.18 1.90
CA ALA A 42 0.44 -7.63 1.57
C ALA A 42 1.18 -8.50 0.56
N LEU A 43 1.18 -9.83 0.73
CA LEU A 43 1.83 -10.73 -0.23
C LEU A 43 1.19 -10.68 -1.61
N GLU A 44 -0.14 -10.61 -1.70
CA GLU A 44 -0.85 -10.40 -2.96
C GLU A 44 -0.29 -9.15 -3.68
N LEU A 45 -0.34 -7.98 -3.02
CA LEU A 45 0.11 -6.72 -3.63
C LEU A 45 1.62 -6.70 -3.97
N LEU A 46 2.46 -7.32 -3.13
CA LEU A 46 3.91 -7.37 -3.35
C LEU A 46 4.28 -8.29 -4.51
N LEU A 47 3.52 -9.38 -4.73
CA LEU A 47 3.82 -10.37 -5.75
C LEU A 47 3.18 -10.03 -7.10
N THR A 48 2.02 -9.36 -7.10
CA THR A 48 1.32 -8.97 -8.34
C THR A 48 1.67 -7.57 -8.83
N ALA A 49 2.26 -6.72 -7.99
CA ALA A 49 2.45 -5.29 -8.25
C ALA A 49 1.12 -4.54 -8.54
N ASP A 50 -0.01 -5.07 -8.06
CA ASP A 50 -1.30 -4.41 -8.24
C ASP A 50 -1.38 -3.07 -7.52
N MET A 51 -2.09 -2.14 -8.14
CA MET A 51 -2.39 -0.84 -7.59
C MET A 51 -3.81 -0.84 -7.01
N ILE A 52 -3.95 -0.46 -5.74
CA ILE A 52 -5.25 -0.27 -5.09
C ILE A 52 -5.63 1.22 -5.03
N ARG A 53 -6.92 1.50 -5.00
CA ARG A 53 -7.47 2.87 -4.86
C ARG A 53 -7.51 3.29 -3.40
N ALA A 54 -7.70 4.60 -3.16
CA ALA A 54 -7.77 5.18 -1.82
C ALA A 54 -8.82 4.54 -0.89
N GLU A 55 -10.01 4.22 -1.42
CA GLU A 55 -11.06 3.53 -0.66
C GLU A 55 -10.60 2.16 -0.14
N GLU A 56 -9.98 1.36 -1.01
CA GLU A 56 -9.47 0.05 -0.62
C GLU A 56 -8.29 0.17 0.35
N ALA A 57 -7.38 1.12 0.10
CA ALA A 57 -6.29 1.40 1.02
C ALA A 57 -6.81 1.78 2.42
N HIS A 58 -7.94 2.47 2.51
CA HIS A 58 -8.57 2.80 3.80
C HIS A 58 -9.17 1.57 4.46
N ARG A 59 -9.93 0.76 3.70
CA ARG A 59 -10.54 -0.49 4.18
C ARG A 59 -9.48 -1.46 4.73
N LEU A 60 -8.32 -1.51 4.09
CA LEU A 60 -7.20 -2.37 4.51
C LEU A 60 -6.36 -1.80 5.66
N GLY A 61 -6.61 -0.57 6.12
CA GLY A 61 -5.79 0.10 7.13
C GLY A 61 -4.46 0.67 6.61
N LEU A 62 -4.23 0.62 5.29
CA LEU A 62 -3.07 1.26 4.67
C LEU A 62 -3.12 2.78 4.81
N VAL A 63 -4.30 3.40 4.82
CA VAL A 63 -4.48 4.83 5.12
C VAL A 63 -5.54 5.04 6.19
N ASN A 64 -5.36 6.07 7.03
CA ASN A 64 -6.26 6.38 8.14
C ASN A 64 -7.53 7.11 7.69
N HIS A 65 -7.43 8.00 6.69
CA HIS A 65 -8.57 8.76 6.17
C HIS A 65 -8.43 8.97 4.66
N VAL A 66 -9.59 9.11 4.00
CA VAL A 66 -9.71 9.55 2.61
C VAL A 66 -10.47 10.87 2.58
N VAL A 67 -9.99 11.85 1.81
CA VAL A 67 -10.59 13.18 1.67
C VAL A 67 -10.83 13.52 0.19
N PRO A 68 -11.81 14.40 -0.12
CA PRO A 68 -12.01 14.89 -1.49
C PRO A 68 -10.75 15.54 -2.05
N SER A 69 -10.45 15.33 -3.35
CA SER A 69 -9.23 15.80 -4.00
C SER A 69 -9.44 16.24 -5.44
#